data_AF-A0A933M7S7-F1
#
_entry.id   AF-A0A933M7S7-F1
#
_cell.length_a   1.000
_cell.length_b   1.000
_cell.length_c   1.000
_cell.angle_alpha   90.00
_cell.angle_beta   90.00
_cell.angle_gamma   90.00
#
_symmetry.space_group_name_H-M   'P 1'
#
loop_
_entity.id
_entity.type
_entity.pdbx_description
1 polymer ?
#
loop_
_entity_poly.entity_id
_entity_poly.type
_entity_poly.pdbx_seq_one_letter_code
_entity_poly.pdbx_strand_id
1 'polypeptide(L)'
;MSAKHCRFEIWLLQLCEAAVKIIVCIKQVPYIDQLKFDPATKRVIREGVESEINPFDKRALTHAIQLKQQTGAQVIVMTMGPPQAASALREALAMGADRAVHLLGREFAGADTLATARALAAAIRQIGFELILCGKYATDAETAQAPPMLAEMLDIPQITGVTRVDWEGNTFAATRELDNGFETLHGELPALMTAAERLCKPLRVTPQDMERVQAAPIEILQAAQLGDAAQFGLEGSPTWVEAIESIEPPRKRVIRQADDDIEKVVRETVDELMAEGLFGDWRLETHETILPGAVRPISEKAIWVVAEIIQDSVRPVTFELLGRAVQLADQIGGHVSALAIADHATQFAGVLAAHGADQIFIAEHSALTRYLTEPFTRILADAIALHKPFAVLLPSTANGRDLAPRVAARLNIGLTGDVIGLNIDAQGRLVQLKPAFGGNIVAPILSKTAPAMATIRPGILTPARADAGRRAEIIALPVNDVSSRMQWQ
;
A
#
# COMPACT_ATOMS: atom_id res chain seq x y z
N MET A 1 30.71 -38.15 -16.77
CA MET A 1 30.81 -36.86 -16.06
C MET A 1 30.35 -35.78 -17.01
N SER A 2 29.13 -35.27 -16.79
CA SER A 2 28.34 -34.53 -17.79
C SER A 2 28.74 -33.06 -17.86
N ALA A 3 28.74 -32.52 -19.08
CA ALA A 3 28.99 -31.12 -19.47
C ALA A 3 28.13 -30.06 -18.74
N LYS A 4 27.21 -30.47 -17.86
CA LYS A 4 26.48 -29.59 -16.93
C LYS A 4 27.35 -29.02 -15.80
N HIS A 5 28.42 -29.70 -15.39
CA HIS A 5 29.32 -29.18 -14.34
C HIS A 5 30.28 -28.10 -14.84
N CYS A 6 30.59 -28.07 -16.15
CA CYS A 6 31.60 -27.15 -16.69
C CYS A 6 31.03 -25.75 -17.05
N ARG A 7 29.70 -25.61 -17.21
CA ARG A 7 29.04 -24.29 -17.36
C ARG A 7 28.84 -23.55 -16.03
N PHE A 8 28.89 -24.24 -14.90
CA PHE A 8 28.75 -23.64 -13.57
C PHE A 8 30.03 -22.91 -13.12
N GLU A 9 31.20 -23.45 -13.46
CA GLU A 9 32.49 -22.86 -13.07
C GLU A 9 32.91 -21.65 -13.94
N ILE A 10 32.44 -21.56 -15.19
CA ILE A 10 32.73 -20.40 -16.05
C ILE A 10 31.88 -19.19 -15.66
N TRP A 11 30.70 -19.39 -15.06
CA TRP A 11 29.80 -18.32 -14.60
C TRP A 11 30.35 -17.58 -13.36
N LEU A 12 31.09 -18.28 -12.49
CA LEU A 12 31.74 -17.72 -11.30
C LEU A 12 32.82 -16.66 -11.61
N LEU A 13 33.30 -16.59 -12.86
CA LEU A 13 34.37 -15.69 -13.29
C LEU A 13 33.87 -14.46 -14.07
N GLN A 14 32.57 -14.33 -14.32
CA GLN A 14 31.98 -13.20 -15.06
C GLN A 14 31.18 -12.21 -14.19
N LEU A 15 31.28 -12.33 -12.86
CA LEU A 15 30.69 -11.40 -11.88
C LEU A 15 31.77 -10.68 -11.04
N CYS A 16 32.96 -10.47 -11.58
CA CYS A 16 33.93 -9.55 -10.99
C CYS A 16 33.72 -8.14 -11.57
N GLU A 17 33.01 -7.27 -10.84
CA GLU A 17 33.49 -5.91 -10.51
C GLU A 17 32.55 -5.06 -9.61
N ALA A 18 31.31 -5.49 -9.32
CA ALA A 18 30.53 -4.89 -8.22
C ALA A 18 29.63 -5.94 -7.53
N ALA A 19 29.73 -6.06 -6.20
CA ALA A 19 28.86 -6.94 -5.42
C ALA A 19 27.42 -6.40 -5.41
N VAL A 20 26.44 -7.24 -5.78
CA VAL A 20 25.00 -6.90 -5.72
C VAL A 20 24.64 -6.39 -4.33
N LYS A 21 24.08 -5.19 -4.24
CA LYS A 21 23.59 -4.55 -3.02
C LYS A 21 22.07 -4.71 -2.94
N ILE A 22 21.65 -5.41 -1.89
CA ILE A 22 20.24 -5.57 -1.53
C ILE A 22 19.96 -4.62 -0.37
N ILE A 23 19.11 -3.63 -0.59
CA ILE A 23 18.59 -2.77 0.49
C ILE A 23 17.30 -3.38 1.03
N VAL A 24 17.22 -3.55 2.35
CA VAL A 24 15.99 -3.99 3.02
C VAL A 24 15.47 -2.86 3.89
N CYS A 25 14.32 -2.31 3.53
CA CYS A 25 13.64 -1.31 4.36
C CYS A 25 12.78 -2.04 5.41
N ILE A 26 13.10 -1.82 6.68
CA ILE A 26 12.37 -2.37 7.81
C ILE A 26 11.72 -1.27 8.64
N LYS A 27 10.61 -1.60 9.31
CA LYS A 27 9.92 -0.73 10.24
C LYS A 27 9.73 -1.46 11.57
N GLN A 28 10.04 -0.76 12.66
CA GLN A 28 9.65 -1.19 14.00
C GLN A 28 8.16 -0.88 14.21
N VAL A 29 7.40 -1.89 14.61
CA VAL A 29 5.96 -1.79 14.89
C VAL A 29 5.66 -2.32 16.30
N PRO A 30 4.65 -1.79 16.99
CA PRO A 30 4.23 -2.34 18.27
C PRO A 30 3.55 -3.70 18.08
N TYR A 31 3.61 -4.56 19.10
CA TYR A 31 2.74 -5.72 19.19
C TYR A 31 1.28 -5.26 19.35
N ILE A 32 0.45 -5.55 18.34
CA ILE A 32 -0.91 -4.98 18.22
C ILE A 32 -1.83 -5.49 19.35
N ASP A 33 -1.64 -6.71 19.81
CA ASP A 33 -2.38 -7.34 20.91
C ASP A 33 -2.12 -6.69 22.28
N GLN A 34 -1.01 -5.96 22.42
CA GLN A 34 -0.63 -5.27 23.66
C GLN A 34 -1.02 -3.78 23.68
N LEU A 35 -1.58 -3.25 22.59
CA LEU A 35 -1.95 -1.84 22.50
C LEU A 35 -3.14 -1.51 23.39
N LYS A 36 -3.00 -0.43 24.17
CA LYS A 36 -4.07 0.14 24.99
C LYS A 36 -4.42 1.54 24.49
N PHE A 37 -5.70 1.89 24.61
CA PHE A 37 -6.19 3.23 24.30
C PHE A 37 -6.53 3.98 25.59
N ASP A 38 -6.15 5.25 25.65
CA ASP A 38 -6.61 6.17 26.68
C ASP A 38 -7.85 6.92 26.16
N PRO A 39 -9.06 6.59 26.65
CA PRO A 39 -10.30 7.23 26.22
C PRO A 39 -10.38 8.71 26.63
N ALA A 40 -9.66 9.15 27.68
CA ALA A 40 -9.69 10.53 28.14
C ALA A 40 -8.84 11.43 27.24
N THR A 41 -7.64 11.00 26.87
CA THR A 41 -6.75 11.78 26.00
C THR A 41 -6.93 11.49 24.51
N LYS A 42 -7.78 10.51 24.17
CA LYS A 42 -7.99 10.00 22.82
C LYS A 42 -6.68 9.61 22.12
N ARG A 43 -5.74 9.00 22.86
CA ARG A 43 -4.41 8.62 22.37
C ARG A 43 -4.10 7.16 22.65
N VAL A 44 -3.28 6.57 21.80
CA VAL A 44 -2.68 5.25 22.03
C VAL A 44 -1.64 5.36 23.14
N ILE A 45 -1.77 4.51 24.17
CA ILE A 45 -0.75 4.37 25.21
C ILE A 45 0.38 3.54 24.60
N ARG A 46 1.53 4.19 24.35
CA ARG A 46 2.72 3.57 23.77
C ARG A 46 3.76 3.17 24.82
N GLU A 47 3.61 3.63 26.06
CA GLU A 47 4.52 3.31 27.15
C GLU A 47 4.35 1.85 27.58
N GLY A 48 5.46 1.11 27.64
CA GLY A 48 5.47 -0.31 28.02
C GLY A 48 4.98 -1.28 26.94
N VAL A 49 4.67 -0.81 25.72
CA VAL A 49 4.29 -1.69 24.61
C VAL A 49 5.56 -2.17 23.91
N GLU A 50 5.79 -3.48 23.93
CA GLU A 50 6.90 -4.08 23.22
C GLU A 50 6.76 -3.86 21.70
N SER A 51 7.89 -3.80 21.00
CA SER A 51 7.92 -3.60 19.55
C SER A 51 8.79 -4.65 18.87
N GLU A 52 8.45 -4.97 17.64
CA GLU A 52 9.14 -5.94 16.80
C GLU A 52 9.48 -5.35 15.42
N ILE A 53 10.36 -6.01 14.68
CA ILE A 53 10.43 -5.80 13.22
C ILE A 53 9.10 -6.24 12.64
N ASN A 54 8.47 -5.39 11.84
CA ASN A 54 7.24 -5.72 11.12
C ASN A 54 7.34 -7.12 10.48
N PRO A 55 6.37 -8.03 10.71
CA PRO A 55 6.49 -9.42 10.30
C PRO A 55 6.76 -9.63 8.81
N PHE A 56 6.22 -8.77 7.93
CA PHE A 56 6.50 -8.81 6.50
C PHE A 56 7.92 -8.35 6.16
N ASP A 57 8.43 -7.34 6.86
CA ASP A 57 9.80 -6.85 6.68
C ASP A 57 10.82 -7.91 7.14
N LYS A 58 10.49 -8.68 8.19
CA LYS A 58 11.32 -9.79 8.64
C LYS A 58 11.43 -10.92 7.60
N ARG A 59 10.37 -11.12 6.80
CA ARG A 59 10.41 -12.03 5.63
C ARG A 59 11.24 -11.46 4.49
N ALA A 60 11.06 -10.18 4.17
CA ALA A 60 11.89 -9.48 3.19
C ALA A 60 13.39 -9.60 3.53
N LEU A 61 13.75 -9.35 4.79
CA LEU A 61 15.11 -9.50 5.30
C LEU A 61 15.61 -10.94 5.24
N THR A 62 14.77 -11.90 5.62
CA THR A 62 15.14 -13.33 5.55
C THR A 62 15.44 -13.75 4.12
N HIS A 63 14.62 -13.33 3.15
CA HIS A 63 14.86 -13.60 1.74
C HIS A 63 16.17 -12.94 1.27
N ALA A 64 16.44 -11.70 1.67
CA ALA A 64 17.70 -11.01 1.36
C ALA A 64 18.93 -11.81 1.87
N ILE A 65 18.85 -12.33 3.10
CA ILE A 65 19.94 -13.13 3.71
C ILE A 65 20.13 -14.45 2.96
N GLN A 66 19.05 -15.10 2.52
CA GLN A 66 19.13 -16.30 1.68
C GLN A 66 19.80 -16.02 0.34
N LEU A 67 19.44 -14.90 -0.32
CA LEU A 67 20.08 -14.47 -1.56
C LEU A 67 21.56 -14.17 -1.35
N LYS A 68 21.92 -13.49 -0.26
CA LYS A 68 23.32 -13.28 0.13
C LYS A 68 24.09 -14.59 0.28
N GLN A 69 23.52 -15.60 0.95
CA GLN A 69 24.18 -16.91 1.11
C GLN A 69 24.41 -17.61 -0.22
N GLN A 70 23.54 -17.39 -1.21
CA GLN A 70 23.63 -18.01 -2.53
C GLN A 70 24.54 -17.25 -3.50
N THR A 71 24.62 -15.92 -3.39
CA THR A 71 25.22 -15.05 -4.41
C THR A 71 26.41 -14.23 -3.92
N GLY A 72 26.62 -14.11 -2.61
CA GLY A 72 27.60 -13.20 -2.02
C GLY A 72 27.17 -11.73 -2.01
N ALA A 73 25.89 -11.43 -2.28
CA ALA A 73 25.34 -10.08 -2.22
C ALA A 73 25.54 -9.41 -0.85
N GLN A 74 25.73 -8.10 -0.84
CA GLN A 74 25.75 -7.28 0.37
C GLN A 74 24.32 -6.92 0.78
N VAL A 75 23.94 -7.21 2.02
CA VAL A 75 22.62 -6.85 2.57
C VAL A 75 22.75 -5.62 3.47
N ILE A 76 22.07 -4.54 3.09
CA ILE A 76 22.03 -3.28 3.83
C ILE A 76 20.62 -3.10 4.38
N VAL A 77 20.46 -3.13 5.70
CA VAL A 77 19.18 -2.89 6.34
C VAL A 77 19.02 -1.41 6.68
N MET A 78 17.84 -0.84 6.43
CA MET A 78 17.55 0.57 6.67
C MET A 78 16.23 0.74 7.42
N THR A 79 16.18 1.67 8.37
CA THR A 79 14.93 2.09 9.02
C THR A 79 14.89 3.60 9.24
N MET A 80 13.67 4.16 9.24
CA MET A 80 13.40 5.53 9.67
C MET A 80 12.51 5.47 10.90
N GLY A 81 12.93 6.07 12.00
CA GLY A 81 12.18 5.96 13.25
C GLY A 81 12.80 6.72 14.43
N PRO A 82 12.18 6.61 15.61
CA PRO A 82 12.75 7.11 16.87
C PRO A 82 14.00 6.31 17.28
N PRO A 83 14.81 6.79 18.25
CA PRO A 83 16.04 6.11 18.69
C PRO A 83 15.87 4.62 19.06
N GLN A 84 14.71 4.25 19.60
CA GLN A 84 14.37 2.85 19.94
C GLN A 84 14.32 1.91 18.72
N ALA A 85 14.18 2.43 17.50
CA ALA A 85 14.22 1.61 16.27
C ALA A 85 15.62 1.02 16.02
N ALA A 86 16.65 1.49 16.71
CA ALA A 86 17.97 0.87 16.70
C ALA A 86 17.96 -0.60 17.15
N SER A 87 17.02 -1.01 18.01
CA SER A 87 16.89 -2.42 18.42
C SER A 87 16.48 -3.32 17.24
N ALA A 88 15.58 -2.86 16.37
CA ALA A 88 15.18 -3.54 15.15
C ALA A 88 16.36 -3.68 14.17
N LEU A 89 17.20 -2.65 14.03
CA LEU A 89 18.43 -2.72 13.24
C LEU A 89 19.44 -3.72 13.82
N ARG A 90 19.58 -3.77 15.15
CA ARG A 90 20.44 -4.75 15.84
C ARG A 90 19.96 -6.17 15.61
N GLU A 91 18.65 -6.43 15.73
CA GLU A 91 18.07 -7.73 15.39
C GLU A 91 18.35 -8.10 13.93
N ALA A 92 18.20 -7.15 13.00
CA ALA A 92 18.50 -7.40 11.59
C ALA A 92 19.98 -7.72 11.31
N LEU A 93 20.91 -7.08 12.02
CA LEU A 93 22.33 -7.44 12.00
C LEU A 93 22.56 -8.86 12.55
N ALA A 94 21.90 -9.21 13.67
CA ALA A 94 21.97 -10.56 14.24
C ALA A 94 21.40 -11.63 13.28
N MET A 95 20.38 -11.28 12.48
CA MET A 95 19.86 -12.17 11.43
C MET A 95 20.88 -12.40 10.30
N GLY A 96 21.81 -11.47 10.06
CA GLY A 96 22.89 -11.62 9.07
C GLY A 96 23.03 -10.47 8.06
N ALA A 97 22.39 -9.32 8.28
CA ALA A 97 22.66 -8.11 7.49
C ALA A 97 24.12 -7.63 7.66
N ASP A 98 24.70 -7.06 6.62
CA ASP A 98 26.10 -6.58 6.62
C ASP A 98 26.24 -5.17 7.19
N ARG A 99 25.26 -4.30 6.90
CA ARG A 99 25.29 -2.89 7.29
C ARG A 99 23.91 -2.44 7.72
N ALA A 100 23.86 -1.58 8.73
CA ALA A 100 22.62 -0.99 9.25
C ALA A 100 22.65 0.53 9.12
N VAL A 101 21.58 1.10 8.58
CA VAL A 101 21.41 2.55 8.38
C VAL A 101 20.14 3.02 9.10
N HIS A 102 20.29 4.03 9.94
CA HIS A 102 19.22 4.63 10.71
C HIS A 102 19.00 6.07 10.26
N LEU A 103 17.85 6.34 9.65
CA LEU A 103 17.37 7.70 9.43
C LEU A 103 16.80 8.20 10.75
N LEU A 104 17.54 9.08 11.41
CA LEU A 104 17.25 9.54 12.77
C LEU A 104 17.28 11.06 12.82
N GLY A 105 16.19 11.66 13.29
CA GLY A 105 16.02 13.10 13.40
C GLY A 105 14.58 13.45 13.78
N ARG A 106 14.38 14.58 14.45
CA ARG A 106 13.03 15.08 14.81
C ARG A 106 12.27 15.53 13.56
N GLU A 107 13.00 15.94 12.55
CA GLU A 107 12.56 16.37 11.23
C GLU A 107 11.82 15.26 10.47
N PHE A 108 12.05 13.99 10.81
CA PHE A 108 11.31 12.86 10.23
C PHE A 108 10.01 12.53 10.98
N ALA A 109 9.76 13.15 12.14
CA ALA A 109 8.61 12.82 12.98
C ALA A 109 7.29 13.25 12.33
N GLY A 110 6.25 12.43 12.50
CA GLY A 110 4.91 12.70 11.95
C GLY A 110 4.83 12.61 10.42
N ALA A 111 5.83 12.01 9.78
CA ALA A 111 5.81 11.73 8.34
C ALA A 111 4.62 10.83 7.98
N ASP A 112 3.93 11.19 6.91
CA ASP A 112 3.05 10.28 6.20
C ASP A 112 3.85 9.38 5.25
N THR A 113 3.16 8.60 4.44
CA THR A 113 3.79 7.62 3.53
C THR A 113 4.63 8.28 2.44
N LEU A 114 4.22 9.45 1.92
CA LEU A 114 4.96 10.16 0.90
C LEU A 114 6.25 10.78 1.48
N ALA A 115 6.14 11.47 2.61
CA ALA A 115 7.31 12.03 3.30
C ALA A 115 8.30 10.94 3.75
N THR A 116 7.79 9.78 4.21
CA THR A 116 8.60 8.60 4.52
C THR A 116 9.33 8.07 3.29
N ALA A 117 8.63 7.91 2.16
CA ALA A 117 9.22 7.44 0.92
C ALA A 117 10.30 8.40 0.39
N ARG A 118 10.11 9.73 0.50
CA ARG A 118 11.13 10.72 0.12
C ARG A 118 12.41 10.58 0.93
N ALA A 119 12.29 10.43 2.26
CA ALA A 119 13.45 10.27 3.13
C ALA A 119 14.23 8.98 2.81
N LEU A 120 13.52 7.86 2.66
CA LEU A 120 14.11 6.58 2.26
C LEU A 120 14.77 6.66 0.88
N ALA A 121 14.09 7.26 -0.11
CA ALA A 121 14.61 7.43 -1.47
C ALA A 121 15.90 8.26 -1.48
N ALA A 122 15.94 9.36 -0.72
CA ALA A 122 17.11 10.20 -0.59
C ALA A 122 18.32 9.42 -0.03
N ALA A 123 18.11 8.63 1.03
CA ALA A 123 19.16 7.80 1.60
C ALA A 123 19.61 6.68 0.65
N ILE A 124 18.65 6.00 0.00
CA ILE A 124 18.93 4.89 -0.93
C ILE A 124 19.77 5.34 -2.12
N ARG A 125 19.48 6.53 -2.70
CA ARG A 125 20.27 7.09 -3.80
C ARG A 125 21.75 7.31 -3.44
N GLN A 126 22.05 7.68 -2.19
CA GLN A 126 23.44 7.88 -1.75
C GLN A 126 24.21 6.56 -1.58
N ILE A 127 23.51 5.46 -1.28
CA ILE A 127 24.12 4.16 -0.99
C ILE A 127 24.36 3.33 -2.26
N GLY A 128 23.44 3.45 -3.23
CA GLY A 128 23.37 2.60 -4.42
C GLY A 128 22.77 1.22 -4.11
N PHE A 129 22.09 0.63 -5.09
CA PHE A 129 21.33 -0.60 -4.93
C PHE A 129 21.06 -1.27 -6.27
N GLU A 130 20.84 -2.58 -6.23
CA GLU A 130 20.31 -3.36 -7.35
C GLU A 130 18.95 -3.95 -7.00
N LEU A 131 18.70 -4.29 -5.73
CA LEU A 131 17.41 -4.82 -5.28
C LEU A 131 16.96 -4.11 -4.01
N ILE A 132 15.70 -3.71 -3.96
CA ILE A 132 15.06 -3.21 -2.74
C ILE A 132 13.98 -4.20 -2.30
N LEU A 133 14.05 -4.63 -1.05
CA LEU A 133 13.05 -5.49 -0.43
C LEU A 133 12.37 -4.76 0.73
N CYS A 134 11.04 -4.76 0.72
CA CYS A 134 10.20 -4.21 1.79
C CYS A 134 9.17 -5.28 2.21
N GLY A 135 8.51 -5.12 3.36
CA GLY A 135 7.28 -5.88 3.63
C GLY A 135 6.09 -5.39 2.81
N LYS A 136 5.09 -6.27 2.61
CA LYS A 136 3.84 -5.96 1.89
C LYS A 136 3.13 -4.73 2.45
N TYR A 137 3.02 -4.65 3.78
CA TYR A 137 2.55 -3.48 4.53
C TYR A 137 3.08 -3.57 5.96
N ALA A 138 3.02 -2.45 6.69
CA ALA A 138 3.27 -2.44 8.12
C ALA A 138 1.97 -2.68 8.88
N THR A 139 1.99 -3.53 9.90
CA THR A 139 0.78 -3.98 10.63
C THR A 139 0.10 -2.86 11.44
N ASP A 140 0.83 -1.80 11.79
CA ASP A 140 0.28 -0.67 12.55
C ASP A 140 -0.65 0.22 11.71
N ALA A 141 -0.24 0.53 10.48
CA ALA A 141 -0.94 1.48 9.60
C ALA A 141 -1.61 0.84 8.38
N GLU A 142 -1.18 -0.36 7.97
CA GLU A 142 -1.77 -1.19 6.91
C GLU A 142 -1.96 -0.49 5.56
N THR A 143 -1.13 0.52 5.24
CA THR A 143 -1.31 1.34 4.03
C THR A 143 -0.83 0.68 2.74
N ALA A 144 0.22 -0.15 2.81
CA ALA A 144 0.93 -0.70 1.64
C ALA A 144 1.52 0.34 0.66
N GLN A 145 1.69 1.60 1.08
CA GLN A 145 1.99 2.72 0.17
C GLN A 145 3.48 3.08 0.02
N ALA A 146 4.25 3.01 1.10
CA ALA A 146 5.63 3.51 1.10
C ALA A 146 6.53 2.81 0.06
N PRO A 147 6.46 1.47 -0.14
CA PRO A 147 7.31 0.81 -1.14
C PRO A 147 6.97 1.19 -2.60
N PRO A 148 5.69 1.22 -3.05
CA PRO A 148 5.38 1.73 -4.39
C PRO A 148 5.77 3.20 -4.62
N MET A 149 5.59 4.06 -3.61
CA MET A 149 6.05 5.46 -3.68
C MET A 149 7.57 5.54 -3.83
N LEU A 150 8.30 4.68 -3.09
CA LEU A 150 9.75 4.58 -3.17
C LEU A 150 10.21 4.12 -4.57
N ALA A 151 9.54 3.12 -5.16
CA ALA A 151 9.85 2.65 -6.51
C ALA A 151 9.65 3.73 -7.57
N GLU A 152 8.59 4.54 -7.46
CA GLU A 152 8.38 5.69 -8.35
C GLU A 152 9.50 6.73 -8.20
N MET A 153 9.85 7.10 -6.96
CA MET A 153 10.88 8.10 -6.73
C MET A 153 12.25 7.65 -7.23
N LEU A 154 12.56 6.37 -7.11
CA LEU A 154 13.81 5.79 -7.59
C LEU A 154 13.80 5.44 -9.09
N ASP A 155 12.66 5.63 -9.75
CA ASP A 155 12.42 5.23 -11.14
C ASP A 155 12.82 3.78 -11.44
N ILE A 156 12.24 2.84 -10.68
CA ILE A 156 12.47 1.41 -10.85
C ILE A 156 11.14 0.64 -10.98
N PRO A 157 11.12 -0.52 -11.65
CA PRO A 157 9.95 -1.38 -11.65
C PRO A 157 9.70 -1.95 -10.23
N GLN A 158 8.45 -2.30 -9.96
CA GLN A 158 8.05 -2.89 -8.70
C GLN A 158 7.21 -4.14 -8.90
N ILE A 159 7.25 -5.04 -7.92
CA ILE A 159 6.25 -6.09 -7.75
C ILE A 159 5.85 -6.22 -6.28
N THR A 160 4.57 -6.01 -5.99
CA THR A 160 4.05 -6.04 -4.61
C THR A 160 3.44 -7.40 -4.26
N GLY A 161 3.54 -7.83 -3.00
CA GLY A 161 2.84 -9.01 -2.50
C GLY A 161 3.47 -10.33 -2.98
N VAL A 162 4.78 -10.35 -3.16
CA VAL A 162 5.53 -11.49 -3.69
C VAL A 162 5.51 -12.66 -2.72
N THR A 163 5.07 -13.82 -3.22
CA THR A 163 5.01 -15.10 -2.50
C THR A 163 6.07 -16.09 -2.94
N ARG A 164 6.69 -15.88 -4.11
CA ARG A 164 7.80 -16.69 -4.62
C ARG A 164 8.61 -15.88 -5.63
N VAL A 165 9.92 -16.11 -5.67
CA VAL A 165 10.80 -15.59 -6.73
C VAL A 165 11.75 -16.68 -7.19
N ASP A 166 11.83 -16.88 -8.49
CA ASP A 166 12.85 -17.69 -9.15
C ASP A 166 13.83 -16.74 -9.88
N TRP A 167 15.13 -16.89 -9.62
CA TRP A 167 16.18 -15.99 -10.11
C TRP A 167 17.03 -16.63 -11.21
N GLU A 168 17.33 -15.88 -12.26
CA GLU A 168 18.26 -16.26 -13.33
C GLU A 168 19.23 -15.11 -13.64
N GLY A 169 20.33 -15.05 -12.88
CA GLY A 169 21.28 -13.95 -12.99
C GLY A 169 20.65 -12.62 -12.59
N ASN A 170 20.53 -11.69 -13.53
CA ASN A 170 19.95 -10.36 -13.28
C ASN A 170 18.43 -10.29 -13.53
N THR A 171 17.82 -11.40 -13.96
CA THR A 171 16.40 -11.50 -14.24
C THR A 171 15.70 -12.36 -13.21
N PHE A 172 14.39 -12.20 -13.09
CA PHE A 172 13.56 -12.98 -12.17
C PHE A 172 12.18 -13.26 -12.74
N ALA A 173 11.58 -14.35 -12.25
CA ALA A 173 10.15 -14.62 -12.34
C ALA A 173 9.58 -14.57 -10.91
N ALA A 174 8.71 -13.60 -10.63
CA ALA A 174 8.16 -13.38 -9.30
C ALA A 174 6.65 -13.59 -9.30
N THR A 175 6.18 -14.50 -8.46
CA THR A 175 4.76 -14.76 -8.23
C THR A 175 4.26 -13.85 -7.11
N ARG A 176 3.20 -13.08 -7.37
CA ARG A 176 2.51 -12.26 -6.36
C ARG A 176 1.11 -12.76 -6.06
N GLU A 177 0.64 -12.47 -4.85
CA GLU A 177 -0.75 -12.71 -4.44
C GLU A 177 -1.67 -11.55 -4.84
N LEU A 178 -2.85 -11.90 -5.33
CA LEU A 178 -3.96 -11.00 -5.61
C LEU A 178 -5.13 -11.29 -4.68
N ASP A 179 -6.17 -10.45 -4.72
CA ASP A 179 -7.39 -10.62 -3.92
C ASP A 179 -8.09 -11.97 -4.19
N ASN A 180 -7.95 -12.52 -5.40
CA ASN A 180 -8.62 -13.74 -5.84
C ASN A 180 -7.70 -14.77 -6.51
N GLY A 181 -6.38 -14.70 -6.29
CA GLY A 181 -5.45 -15.65 -6.91
C GLY A 181 -3.99 -15.25 -6.84
N PHE A 182 -3.22 -15.73 -7.81
CA PHE A 182 -1.80 -15.45 -7.97
C PHE A 182 -1.50 -15.17 -9.43
N GLU A 183 -0.42 -14.45 -9.66
CA GLU A 183 0.12 -14.24 -11.00
C GLU A 183 1.63 -14.09 -10.97
N THR A 184 2.27 -14.39 -12.09
CA THR A 184 3.73 -14.30 -12.24
C THR A 184 4.10 -13.22 -13.24
N LEU A 185 5.04 -12.37 -12.85
CA LEU A 185 5.65 -11.36 -13.71
C LEU A 185 7.15 -11.64 -13.84
N HIS A 186 7.68 -11.36 -15.03
CA HIS A 186 9.10 -11.32 -15.32
C HIS A 186 9.62 -9.90 -15.24
N GLY A 187 10.84 -9.74 -14.73
CA GLY A 187 11.54 -8.46 -14.69
C GLY A 187 13.04 -8.65 -14.54
N GLU A 188 13.74 -7.53 -14.50
CA GLU A 188 15.21 -7.46 -14.36
C GLU A 188 15.58 -6.45 -13.28
N LEU A 189 16.77 -6.60 -12.69
CA LEU A 189 17.30 -5.61 -11.75
C LEU A 189 17.79 -4.34 -12.51
N PRO A 190 17.63 -3.14 -11.94
CA PRO A 190 17.17 -2.89 -10.58
C PRO A 190 15.65 -2.98 -10.40
N ALA A 191 15.20 -3.50 -9.26
CA ALA A 191 13.77 -3.65 -8.96
C ALA A 191 13.46 -3.49 -7.47
N LEU A 192 12.20 -3.16 -7.16
CA LEU A 192 11.65 -3.20 -5.81
C LEU A 192 10.65 -4.36 -5.69
N MET A 193 10.74 -5.14 -4.61
CA MET A 193 9.77 -6.18 -4.30
C MET A 193 9.23 -6.04 -2.88
N THR A 194 7.93 -6.31 -2.69
CA THR A 194 7.36 -6.40 -1.34
C THR A 194 7.05 -7.85 -0.97
N ALA A 195 7.51 -8.28 0.21
CA ALA A 195 7.36 -9.65 0.69
C ALA A 195 5.98 -9.88 1.29
N ALA A 196 5.23 -10.83 0.74
CA ALA A 196 4.02 -11.38 1.34
C ALA A 196 4.35 -12.50 2.34
N GLU A 197 3.32 -13.00 3.02
CA GLU A 197 3.46 -14.00 4.08
C GLU A 197 4.12 -15.31 3.59
N ARG A 198 3.79 -15.72 2.37
CA ARG A 198 4.21 -17.00 1.80
C ARG A 198 5.64 -17.02 1.23
N LEU A 199 6.31 -15.88 1.16
CA LEU A 199 7.65 -15.78 0.54
C LEU A 199 8.68 -16.73 1.17
N CYS A 200 8.80 -16.67 2.50
CA CYS A 200 9.71 -17.51 3.26
C CYS A 200 9.33 -17.51 4.75
N LYS A 201 9.78 -18.52 5.50
CA LYS A 201 9.69 -18.50 6.97
C LYS A 201 10.71 -17.50 7.54
N PRO A 202 10.37 -16.62 8.49
CA PRO A 202 11.29 -15.63 8.99
C PRO A 202 12.39 -16.29 9.84
N LEU A 203 13.64 -15.81 9.73
CA LEU A 203 14.72 -16.23 10.62
C LEU A 203 14.43 -15.79 12.05
N ARG A 204 14.87 -16.62 13.00
CA ARG A 204 14.83 -16.30 14.43
C ARG A 204 16.25 -16.03 14.90
N VAL A 205 16.38 -15.06 15.79
CA VAL A 205 17.64 -14.73 16.46
C VAL A 205 17.63 -15.30 17.87
N THR A 206 18.78 -15.76 18.34
CA THR A 206 18.97 -16.18 19.73
C THR A 206 19.60 -15.04 20.54
N PRO A 207 19.56 -15.09 21.89
CA PRO A 207 20.28 -14.13 22.72
C PRO A 207 21.79 -14.05 22.41
N GLN A 208 22.42 -15.18 22.07
CA GLN A 208 23.83 -15.23 21.69
C GLN A 208 24.11 -14.48 20.38
N ASP A 209 23.19 -14.53 19.41
CA ASP A 209 23.32 -13.76 18.17
C ASP A 209 23.25 -12.26 18.43
N MET A 210 22.39 -11.84 19.37
CA MET A 210 22.26 -10.44 19.77
C MET A 210 23.52 -9.92 20.47
N GLU A 211 24.14 -10.72 21.34
CA GLU A 211 25.41 -10.39 21.99
C GLU A 211 26.52 -10.13 20.95
N ARG A 212 26.60 -10.95 19.89
CA ARG A 212 27.62 -10.82 18.83
C ARG A 212 27.55 -9.49 18.08
N VAL A 213 26.36 -8.89 17.97
CA VAL A 213 26.15 -7.62 17.25
C VAL A 213 25.95 -6.43 18.19
N GLN A 214 26.14 -6.62 19.49
CA GLN A 214 25.93 -5.56 20.49
C GLN A 214 26.89 -4.36 20.30
N ALA A 215 28.06 -4.57 19.70
CA ALA A 215 29.00 -3.49 19.37
C ALA A 215 28.98 -3.13 17.87
N ALA A 216 28.13 -3.77 17.06
CA ALA A 216 28.08 -3.51 15.63
C ALA A 216 27.64 -2.06 15.36
N PRO A 217 28.33 -1.35 14.45
CA PRO A 217 28.04 0.04 14.15
C PRO A 217 26.70 0.17 13.43
N ILE A 218 25.96 1.23 13.78
CA ILE A 218 24.76 1.67 13.07
C ILE A 218 25.09 3.04 12.48
N GLU A 219 25.05 3.13 11.15
CA GLU A 219 25.23 4.38 10.43
C GLU A 219 24.01 5.27 10.64
N ILE A 220 24.20 6.51 11.09
CA ILE A 220 23.11 7.46 11.31
C ILE A 220 23.09 8.49 10.18
N LEU A 221 21.95 8.64 9.52
CA LEU A 221 21.70 9.68 8.54
C LEU A 221 20.65 10.66 9.08
N GLN A 222 21.03 11.94 9.15
CA GLN A 222 20.14 13.02 9.57
C GLN A 222 19.52 13.72 8.35
N ALA A 223 18.40 14.43 8.55
CA ALA A 223 17.68 15.13 7.49
C ALA A 223 18.58 16.07 6.66
N ALA A 224 19.49 16.80 7.31
CA ALA A 224 20.42 17.72 6.65
C ALA A 224 21.37 17.04 5.63
N GLN A 225 21.59 15.73 5.75
CA GLN A 225 22.39 14.95 4.81
C GLN A 225 21.56 14.43 3.62
N LEU A 226 20.23 14.41 3.73
CA LEU A 226 19.33 13.80 2.75
C LEU A 226 18.67 14.82 1.82
N GLY A 227 18.57 16.08 2.24
CA GLY A 227 18.00 17.15 1.43
C GLY A 227 17.31 18.22 2.25
N ASP A 228 16.36 18.90 1.64
CA ASP A 228 15.55 19.93 2.28
C ASP A 228 14.64 19.33 3.36
N ALA A 229 14.77 19.82 4.60
CA ALA A 229 14.01 19.35 5.74
C ALA A 229 12.50 19.53 5.56
N ALA A 230 12.06 20.53 4.79
CA ALA A 230 10.64 20.79 4.52
C ALA A 230 9.97 19.67 3.70
N GLN A 231 10.74 18.77 3.08
CA GLN A 231 10.22 17.61 2.36
C GLN A 231 9.96 16.40 3.26
N PHE A 232 10.39 16.45 4.53
CA PHE A 232 10.32 15.35 5.48
C PHE A 232 9.33 15.63 6.61
N GLY A 233 9.02 14.57 7.37
CA GLY A 233 8.17 14.67 8.55
C GLY A 233 6.80 15.24 8.25
N LEU A 234 6.16 15.76 9.31
CA LEU A 234 4.83 16.35 9.24
C LEU A 234 4.73 17.54 8.26
N GLU A 235 5.80 18.31 8.09
CA GLU A 235 5.85 19.44 7.18
C GLU A 235 5.76 18.98 5.72
N GLY A 236 6.55 17.97 5.36
CA GLY A 236 6.57 17.36 4.04
C GLY A 236 5.37 16.46 3.73
N SER A 237 4.58 16.08 4.74
CA SER A 237 3.40 15.22 4.61
C SER A 237 2.23 15.95 3.93
N PRO A 238 1.78 15.51 2.73
CA PRO A 238 0.56 16.00 2.11
C PRO A 238 -0.73 15.52 2.79
N THR A 239 -0.68 14.56 3.72
CA THR A 239 -1.83 14.15 4.53
C THR A 239 -1.59 14.46 6.01
N TRP A 240 -2.65 14.60 6.80
CA TRP A 240 -2.52 14.66 8.25
C TRP A 240 -3.73 14.04 8.96
N VAL A 241 -3.48 13.57 10.18
CA VAL A 241 -4.49 13.05 11.11
C VAL A 241 -5.11 14.23 11.85
N GLU A 242 -6.41 14.47 11.70
CA GLU A 242 -7.11 15.57 12.38
C GLU A 242 -7.42 15.22 13.84
N ALA A 243 -7.93 14.01 14.06
CA ALA A 243 -8.21 13.45 15.37
C ALA A 243 -7.97 11.94 15.35
N ILE A 244 -7.79 11.35 16.53
CA ILE A 244 -7.80 9.89 16.70
C ILE A 244 -9.08 9.56 17.45
N GLU A 245 -9.92 8.71 16.87
CA GLU A 245 -11.09 8.19 17.55
C GLU A 245 -10.90 6.69 17.78
N SER A 246 -10.98 6.26 19.05
CA SER A 246 -11.10 4.84 19.34
C SER A 246 -12.52 4.44 19.06
N ILE A 247 -12.65 3.41 18.23
CA ILE A 247 -13.90 2.69 18.11
C ILE A 247 -13.68 1.44 18.94
N GLU A 248 -14.47 1.26 19.98
CA GLU A 248 -14.53 -0.06 20.61
C GLU A 248 -15.30 -0.95 19.63
N PRO A 249 -14.64 -1.86 18.89
CA PRO A 249 -15.37 -2.70 17.96
C PRO A 249 -16.38 -3.51 18.80
N PRO A 250 -17.68 -3.55 18.43
CA PRO A 250 -18.68 -4.31 19.15
C PRO A 250 -18.43 -5.81 18.93
N ARG A 251 -17.36 -6.36 19.53
CA ARG A 251 -17.02 -7.78 19.46
C ARG A 251 -17.80 -8.50 20.54
N LYS A 252 -18.91 -9.11 20.16
CA LYS A 252 -19.68 -10.00 21.02
C LYS A 252 -18.91 -11.31 21.20
N ARG A 253 -18.33 -11.52 22.39
CA ARG A 253 -17.70 -12.81 22.74
C ARG A 253 -18.79 -13.77 23.22
N VAL A 254 -19.13 -14.77 22.41
CA VAL A 254 -20.05 -15.86 22.78
C VAL A 254 -19.26 -17.15 22.95
N ILE A 255 -19.34 -17.78 24.12
CA ILE A 255 -18.77 -19.11 24.37
C ILE A 255 -19.93 -20.10 24.34
N ARG A 256 -19.86 -21.12 23.48
CA ARG A 256 -20.84 -22.21 23.44
C ARG A 256 -20.17 -23.51 23.88
N GLN A 257 -20.85 -24.26 24.75
CA GLN A 257 -20.45 -25.61 25.14
C GLN A 257 -21.17 -26.61 24.24
N ALA A 258 -20.47 -27.62 23.76
CA ALA A 258 -20.98 -28.63 22.84
C ALA A 258 -20.93 -30.03 23.45
N ASP A 259 -21.19 -30.12 24.76
CA ASP A 259 -20.89 -31.30 25.58
C ASP A 259 -21.53 -32.59 25.02
N ASP A 260 -22.80 -32.55 24.59
CA ASP A 260 -23.52 -33.75 24.10
C ASP A 260 -24.25 -33.59 22.75
N ASP A 261 -24.37 -32.38 22.18
CA ASP A 261 -25.11 -32.12 20.91
C ASP A 261 -24.43 -31.04 20.05
N ILE A 262 -23.39 -31.46 19.34
CA ILE A 262 -22.62 -30.61 18.43
C ILE A 262 -23.50 -30.08 17.29
N GLU A 263 -24.40 -30.90 16.74
CA GLU A 263 -25.22 -30.51 15.59
C GLU A 263 -26.19 -29.38 15.94
N LYS A 264 -26.77 -29.42 17.13
CA LYS A 264 -27.59 -28.33 17.65
C LYS A 264 -26.78 -27.04 17.81
N VAL A 265 -25.61 -27.11 18.43
CA VAL A 265 -24.75 -25.93 18.64
C VAL A 265 -24.30 -25.31 17.32
N VAL A 266 -23.94 -26.13 16.32
CA VAL A 266 -23.62 -25.63 14.98
C VAL A 266 -24.82 -24.94 14.36
N ARG A 267 -26.01 -25.56 14.40
CA ARG A 267 -27.24 -24.98 13.83
C ARG A 267 -27.61 -23.65 14.48
N GLU A 268 -27.62 -23.59 15.81
CA GLU A 268 -27.91 -22.35 16.55
C GLU A 268 -26.85 -21.28 16.27
N THR A 269 -25.58 -21.66 16.15
CA THR A 269 -24.51 -20.73 15.76
C THR A 269 -24.74 -20.19 14.37
N VAL A 270 -25.07 -21.05 13.40
CA VAL A 270 -25.37 -20.63 12.03
C VAL A 270 -26.61 -19.75 12.01
N ASP A 271 -27.71 -20.13 12.66
CA ASP A 271 -28.96 -19.36 12.70
C ASP A 271 -28.75 -17.97 13.33
N GLU A 272 -28.00 -17.89 14.45
CA GLU A 272 -27.65 -16.62 15.08
C GLU A 272 -26.75 -15.78 14.18
N LEU A 273 -25.74 -16.39 13.57
CA LEU A 273 -24.88 -15.67 12.63
C LEU A 273 -25.68 -15.19 11.41
N MET A 274 -26.58 -16.01 10.85
CA MET A 274 -27.49 -15.63 9.75
C MET A 274 -28.39 -14.45 10.16
N ALA A 275 -28.93 -14.47 11.38
CA ALA A 275 -29.72 -13.38 11.94
C ALA A 275 -28.88 -12.10 12.16
N GLU A 276 -27.59 -12.25 12.50
CA GLU A 276 -26.60 -11.17 12.58
C GLU A 276 -26.04 -10.77 11.19
N GLY A 277 -26.52 -11.36 10.10
CA GLY A 277 -26.14 -10.99 8.73
C GLY A 277 -24.96 -11.77 8.16
N LEU A 278 -24.68 -12.98 8.64
CA LEU A 278 -23.84 -13.95 7.95
C LEU A 278 -24.45 -14.22 6.57
N PHE A 279 -23.72 -13.86 5.52
CA PHE A 279 -24.17 -13.76 4.11
C PHE A 279 -25.13 -12.62 3.77
N GLY A 280 -25.43 -11.71 4.70
CA GLY A 280 -26.01 -10.40 4.41
C GLY A 280 -24.96 -9.43 3.89
N ASP A 281 -25.40 -8.28 3.37
CA ASP A 281 -24.50 -7.18 3.02
C ASP A 281 -23.88 -6.62 4.31
N TRP A 282 -22.60 -6.91 4.54
CA TRP A 282 -21.88 -6.41 5.70
C TRP A 282 -21.72 -4.89 5.58
N ARG A 283 -22.19 -4.15 6.58
CA ARG A 283 -22.02 -2.70 6.68
C ARG A 283 -21.21 -2.41 7.93
N LEU A 284 -20.06 -1.76 7.76
CA LEU A 284 -19.50 -0.97 8.85
C LEU A 284 -20.33 0.29 8.94
N GLU A 285 -20.95 0.55 10.08
CA GLU A 285 -21.53 1.86 10.37
C GLU A 285 -20.40 2.89 10.21
N THR A 286 -20.46 3.69 9.15
CA THR A 286 -19.51 4.78 8.95
C THR A 286 -19.77 5.81 10.02
N HIS A 287 -18.76 6.13 10.84
CA HIS A 287 -18.89 7.17 11.86
C HIS A 287 -19.31 8.50 11.20
N GLU A 288 -20.47 9.01 11.63
CA GLU A 288 -21.10 10.22 11.06
C GLU A 288 -20.59 11.51 11.69
N THR A 289 -19.96 11.44 12.87
CA THR A 289 -19.45 12.63 13.57
C THR A 289 -18.12 13.06 12.96
N ILE A 290 -18.15 14.19 12.25
CA ILE A 290 -16.98 14.80 11.60
C ILE A 290 -16.65 16.11 12.32
N LEU A 291 -15.38 16.33 12.65
CA LEU A 291 -14.91 17.60 13.21
C LEU A 291 -14.55 18.59 12.09
N PRO A 292 -14.76 19.91 12.28
CA PRO A 292 -14.43 20.91 11.27
C PRO A 292 -12.91 21.19 11.24
N GLY A 293 -12.37 21.47 10.06
CA GLY A 293 -10.97 21.85 9.91
C GLY A 293 -10.72 22.90 8.82
N ALA A 294 -9.46 23.23 8.59
CA ALA A 294 -9.05 24.36 7.75
C ALA A 294 -9.26 24.17 6.23
N VAL A 295 -9.70 25.25 5.57
CA VAL A 295 -10.12 25.32 4.15
C VAL A 295 -8.95 25.58 3.19
N ARG A 296 -8.98 24.97 1.99
CA ARG A 296 -8.30 25.49 0.78
C ARG A 296 -9.35 25.64 -0.35
N PRO A 297 -9.26 26.66 -1.22
CA PRO A 297 -10.18 26.80 -2.33
C PRO A 297 -9.90 25.73 -3.40
N ILE A 298 -10.93 25.00 -3.83
CA ILE A 298 -10.89 24.06 -4.95
C ILE A 298 -11.89 24.55 -6.01
N SER A 299 -11.46 24.65 -7.27
CA SER A 299 -12.27 25.20 -8.36
C SER A 299 -13.06 24.14 -9.13
N GLU A 300 -12.53 22.93 -9.26
CA GLU A 300 -13.16 21.81 -9.98
C GLU A 300 -13.84 20.86 -8.98
N LYS A 301 -15.04 20.38 -9.30
CA LYS A 301 -15.87 19.58 -8.37
C LYS A 301 -16.15 18.16 -8.88
N ALA A 302 -15.32 17.67 -9.80
CA ALA A 302 -15.37 16.30 -10.28
C ALA A 302 -14.81 15.32 -9.24
N ILE A 303 -15.58 14.27 -8.89
CA ILE A 303 -15.07 13.13 -8.13
C ILE A 303 -14.79 11.99 -9.10
N TRP A 304 -13.52 11.61 -9.19
CA TRP A 304 -13.08 10.55 -10.08
C TRP A 304 -13.11 9.20 -9.40
N VAL A 305 -13.62 8.19 -10.11
CA VAL A 305 -13.55 6.78 -9.71
C VAL A 305 -12.75 6.03 -10.78
N VAL A 306 -11.62 5.45 -10.39
CA VAL A 306 -10.84 4.60 -11.29
C VAL A 306 -11.46 3.21 -11.30
N ALA A 307 -12.02 2.82 -12.44
CA ALA A 307 -12.62 1.51 -12.61
C ALA A 307 -11.54 0.43 -12.64
N GLU A 308 -11.63 -0.53 -11.71
CA GLU A 308 -10.73 -1.68 -11.75
C GLU A 308 -11.32 -2.74 -12.68
N ILE A 309 -10.66 -2.93 -13.81
CA ILE A 309 -11.05 -3.87 -14.87
C ILE A 309 -10.10 -5.06 -14.82
N ILE A 310 -10.65 -6.26 -14.80
CA ILE A 310 -9.91 -7.51 -14.93
C ILE A 310 -10.51 -8.31 -16.06
N GLN A 311 -9.69 -8.54 -17.09
CA GLN A 311 -10.12 -9.16 -18.34
C GLN A 311 -11.33 -8.39 -18.88
N ASP A 312 -12.45 -9.07 -19.08
CA ASP A 312 -13.67 -8.51 -19.67
C ASP A 312 -14.70 -8.07 -18.61
N SER A 313 -14.25 -7.76 -17.38
CA SER A 313 -15.15 -7.43 -16.26
C SER A 313 -14.69 -6.25 -15.43
N VAL A 314 -15.64 -5.39 -15.05
CA VAL A 314 -15.43 -4.35 -14.03
C VAL A 314 -15.62 -5.00 -12.65
N ARG A 315 -14.64 -4.88 -11.75
CA ARG A 315 -14.75 -5.43 -10.39
C ARG A 315 -15.90 -4.76 -9.62
N PRO A 316 -16.67 -5.51 -8.80
CA PRO A 316 -17.82 -5.00 -8.05
C PRO A 316 -17.54 -3.77 -7.18
N VAL A 317 -16.36 -3.70 -6.56
CA VAL A 317 -15.92 -2.56 -5.76
C VAL A 317 -15.99 -1.23 -6.52
N THR A 318 -15.80 -1.23 -7.84
CA THR A 318 -15.97 -0.03 -8.68
C THR A 318 -17.37 0.57 -8.54
N PHE A 319 -18.41 -0.26 -8.46
CA PHE A 319 -19.81 0.18 -8.33
C PHE A 319 -20.11 0.69 -6.92
N GLU A 320 -19.44 0.15 -5.90
CA GLU A 320 -19.47 0.70 -4.54
C GLU A 320 -18.88 2.12 -4.50
N LEU A 321 -17.73 2.30 -5.16
CA LEU A 321 -17.07 3.61 -5.23
C LEU A 321 -17.92 4.62 -6.02
N LEU A 322 -18.50 4.23 -7.15
CA LEU A 322 -19.40 5.10 -7.92
C LEU A 322 -20.61 5.53 -7.08
N GLY A 323 -21.23 4.59 -6.35
CA GLY A 323 -22.37 4.89 -5.47
C GLY A 323 -22.02 5.91 -4.40
N ARG A 324 -20.85 5.79 -3.75
CA ARG A 324 -20.41 6.78 -2.78
C ARG A 324 -19.98 8.09 -3.45
N ALA A 325 -19.35 8.05 -4.62
CA ALA A 325 -18.96 9.24 -5.36
C ALA A 325 -20.17 10.11 -5.73
N VAL A 326 -21.30 9.51 -6.15
CA VAL A 326 -22.54 10.25 -6.42
C VAL A 326 -23.02 11.00 -5.18
N GLN A 327 -23.09 10.33 -4.03
CA GLN A 327 -23.52 10.95 -2.77
C GLN A 327 -22.62 12.11 -2.34
N LEU A 328 -21.31 11.99 -2.52
CA LEU A 328 -20.34 13.04 -2.21
C LEU A 328 -20.45 14.20 -3.22
N ALA A 329 -20.64 13.89 -4.50
CA ALA A 329 -20.80 14.88 -5.57
C ALA A 329 -22.04 15.74 -5.34
N ASP A 330 -23.17 15.13 -4.95
CA ASP A 330 -24.41 15.84 -4.60
C ASP A 330 -24.19 16.84 -3.46
N GLN A 331 -23.40 16.48 -2.44
CA GLN A 331 -23.11 17.35 -1.29
C GLN A 331 -22.27 18.58 -1.66
N ILE A 332 -21.36 18.46 -2.62
CA ILE A 332 -20.53 19.59 -3.08
C ILE A 332 -21.13 20.33 -4.30
N GLY A 333 -22.22 19.83 -4.87
CA GLY A 333 -22.78 20.32 -6.14
C GLY A 333 -21.81 20.08 -7.31
N GLY A 334 -21.21 18.89 -7.35
CA GLY A 334 -20.25 18.44 -8.35
C GLY A 334 -20.83 17.40 -9.30
N HIS A 335 -19.95 16.61 -9.93
CA HIS A 335 -20.32 15.50 -10.81
C HIS A 335 -19.34 14.33 -10.63
N VAL A 336 -19.72 13.15 -11.12
CA VAL A 336 -18.88 11.94 -11.04
C VAL A 336 -18.28 11.63 -12.41
N SER A 337 -16.96 11.43 -12.45
CA SER A 337 -16.29 10.90 -13.64
C SER A 337 -15.74 9.51 -13.33
N ALA A 338 -16.02 8.53 -14.20
CA ALA A 338 -15.33 7.25 -14.16
C ALA A 338 -14.10 7.31 -15.09
N LEU A 339 -13.03 6.59 -14.75
CA LEU A 339 -11.87 6.41 -15.63
C LEU A 339 -11.65 4.91 -15.86
N ALA A 340 -11.68 4.49 -17.12
CA ALA A 340 -11.44 3.11 -17.54
C ALA A 340 -10.13 3.01 -18.35
N ILE A 341 -9.21 2.17 -17.89
CA ILE A 341 -7.94 1.84 -18.56
C ILE A 341 -7.96 0.34 -18.88
N ALA A 342 -8.10 -0.01 -20.15
CA ALA A 342 -8.12 -1.40 -20.60
C ALA A 342 -7.99 -1.48 -22.13
N ASP A 343 -7.73 -2.68 -22.64
CA ASP A 343 -8.12 -2.98 -24.01
C ASP A 343 -9.65 -2.97 -24.16
N HIS A 344 -10.16 -2.47 -25.28
CA HIS A 344 -11.60 -2.29 -25.53
C HIS A 344 -12.36 -1.59 -24.39
N ALA A 345 -11.73 -0.66 -23.66
CA ALA A 345 -12.30 0.03 -22.50
C ALA A 345 -13.66 0.71 -22.76
N THR A 346 -13.92 1.13 -23.99
CA THR A 346 -15.19 1.75 -24.42
C THR A 346 -16.41 0.85 -24.14
N GLN A 347 -16.24 -0.48 -24.16
CA GLN A 347 -17.33 -1.43 -23.89
C GLN A 347 -17.94 -1.27 -22.48
N PHE A 348 -17.16 -0.78 -21.52
CA PHE A 348 -17.60 -0.60 -20.13
C PHE A 348 -18.34 0.72 -19.90
N ALA A 349 -18.39 1.62 -20.88
CA ALA A 349 -19.00 2.94 -20.72
C ALA A 349 -20.48 2.85 -20.29
N GLY A 350 -21.24 1.93 -20.89
CA GLY A 350 -22.65 1.74 -20.55
C GLY A 350 -22.88 1.32 -19.10
N VAL A 351 -22.09 0.36 -18.59
CA VAL A 351 -22.24 -0.11 -17.20
C VAL A 351 -21.78 0.93 -16.18
N LEU A 352 -20.72 1.68 -16.48
CA LEU A 352 -20.25 2.76 -15.60
C LEU A 352 -21.26 3.91 -15.53
N ALA A 353 -21.84 4.30 -16.67
CA ALA A 353 -22.91 5.30 -16.73
C ALA A 353 -24.13 4.85 -15.92
N ALA A 354 -24.54 3.59 -16.06
CA ALA A 354 -25.68 3.04 -15.33
C ALA A 354 -25.50 3.11 -13.80
N HIS A 355 -24.25 3.12 -13.31
CA HIS A 355 -23.93 3.17 -11.88
C HIS A 355 -23.59 4.58 -11.38
N GLY A 356 -23.87 5.63 -12.17
CA GLY A 356 -23.85 7.01 -11.69
C GLY A 356 -22.71 7.88 -12.23
N ALA A 357 -21.89 7.39 -13.15
CA ALA A 357 -20.91 8.24 -13.84
C ALA A 357 -21.63 9.21 -14.79
N ASP A 358 -21.29 10.50 -14.69
CA ASP A 358 -21.76 11.56 -15.59
C ASP A 358 -20.80 11.75 -16.78
N GLN A 359 -19.52 11.51 -16.55
CA GLN A 359 -18.47 11.47 -17.56
C GLN A 359 -17.65 10.18 -17.45
N ILE A 360 -17.12 9.71 -18.58
CA ILE A 360 -16.30 8.50 -18.63
C ILE A 360 -15.06 8.78 -19.46
N PHE A 361 -13.92 8.84 -18.78
CA PHE A 361 -12.60 8.90 -19.39
C PHE A 361 -12.18 7.51 -19.85
N ILE A 362 -11.87 7.37 -21.13
CA ILE A 362 -11.49 6.11 -21.77
C ILE A 362 -10.04 6.17 -22.22
N ALA A 363 -9.19 5.36 -21.61
CA ALA A 363 -7.82 5.11 -22.06
C ALA A 363 -7.76 3.69 -22.64
N GLU A 364 -7.82 3.59 -23.96
CA GLU A 364 -7.92 2.32 -24.68
C GLU A 364 -6.68 2.06 -25.54
N HIS A 365 -6.08 0.87 -25.41
CA HIS A 365 -4.96 0.43 -26.24
C HIS A 365 -4.81 -1.11 -26.16
N SER A 366 -4.47 -1.76 -27.27
CA SER A 366 -4.35 -3.24 -27.36
C SER A 366 -3.26 -3.87 -26.49
N ALA A 367 -2.39 -3.04 -25.89
CA ALA A 367 -1.36 -3.47 -24.95
C ALA A 367 -1.84 -3.47 -23.49
N LEU A 368 -3.04 -2.93 -23.23
CA LEU A 368 -3.65 -2.80 -21.90
C LEU A 368 -4.63 -3.96 -21.60
N THR A 369 -4.41 -5.13 -22.21
CA THR A 369 -5.21 -6.34 -21.99
C THR A 369 -5.08 -6.87 -20.55
N ARG A 370 -3.94 -6.61 -19.90
CA ARG A 370 -3.66 -7.00 -18.53
C ARG A 370 -2.95 -5.86 -17.80
N TYR A 371 -3.22 -5.75 -16.50
CA TYR A 371 -2.67 -4.69 -15.65
C TYR A 371 -1.13 -4.74 -15.56
N LEU A 372 -0.46 -3.63 -15.89
CA LEU A 372 0.95 -3.40 -15.59
C LEU A 372 1.10 -2.03 -14.96
N THR A 373 1.84 -1.94 -13.86
CA THR A 373 1.86 -0.76 -12.99
C THR A 373 2.32 0.51 -13.72
N GLU A 374 3.39 0.43 -14.51
CA GLU A 374 4.02 1.59 -15.15
C GLU A 374 3.12 2.29 -16.19
N PRO A 375 2.55 1.58 -17.19
CA PRO A 375 1.66 2.22 -18.15
C PRO A 375 0.39 2.78 -17.49
N PHE A 376 -0.20 2.06 -16.53
CA PHE A 376 -1.36 2.53 -15.80
C PHE A 376 -1.03 3.78 -14.97
N THR A 377 0.16 3.84 -14.37
CA THR A 377 0.61 5.01 -13.60
C THR A 377 0.78 6.23 -14.50
N ARG A 378 1.33 6.09 -15.72
CA ARG A 378 1.49 7.21 -16.67
C ARG A 378 0.13 7.76 -17.09
N ILE A 379 -0.73 6.90 -17.59
CA ILE A 379 -2.07 7.26 -18.06
C ILE A 379 -2.86 7.97 -16.96
N LEU A 380 -2.92 7.38 -15.76
CA LEU A 380 -3.70 7.94 -14.67
C LEU A 380 -3.10 9.25 -14.14
N ALA A 381 -1.77 9.33 -13.96
CA ALA A 381 -1.13 10.54 -13.49
C ALA A 381 -1.29 11.70 -14.49
N ASP A 382 -1.08 11.46 -15.78
CA ASP A 382 -1.23 12.47 -16.83
C ASP A 382 -2.66 12.99 -16.90
N ALA A 383 -3.65 12.10 -16.82
CA ALA A 383 -5.06 12.47 -16.78
C ALA A 383 -5.41 13.33 -15.55
N ILE A 384 -4.94 12.93 -14.35
CA ILE A 384 -5.17 13.72 -13.13
C ILE A 384 -4.48 15.09 -13.22
N ALA A 385 -3.25 15.15 -13.73
CA ALA A 385 -2.52 16.41 -13.87
C ALA A 385 -3.19 17.38 -14.84
N LEU A 386 -3.80 16.85 -15.91
CA LEU A 386 -4.51 17.63 -16.91
C LEU A 386 -5.86 18.13 -16.39
N HIS A 387 -6.68 17.25 -15.82
CA HIS A 387 -8.08 17.55 -15.48
C HIS A 387 -8.29 18.03 -14.04
N LYS A 388 -7.32 17.78 -13.14
CA LYS A 388 -7.29 18.29 -11.76
C LYS A 388 -8.63 18.16 -11.01
N PRO A 389 -9.16 16.92 -10.84
CA PRO A 389 -10.43 16.70 -10.16
C PRO A 389 -10.39 17.15 -8.69
N PHE A 390 -11.55 17.17 -8.04
CA PHE A 390 -11.66 17.39 -6.60
C PHE A 390 -11.04 16.21 -5.81
N ALA A 391 -11.39 14.99 -6.20
CA ALA A 391 -10.91 13.77 -5.57
C ALA A 391 -10.74 12.63 -6.59
N VAL A 392 -9.86 11.67 -6.27
CA VAL A 392 -9.66 10.43 -7.04
C VAL A 392 -9.77 9.24 -6.10
N LEU A 393 -10.71 8.36 -6.38
CA LEU A 393 -11.03 7.17 -5.59
C LEU A 393 -10.61 5.92 -6.36
N LEU A 394 -9.83 5.05 -5.71
CA LEU A 394 -9.42 3.75 -6.22
C LEU A 394 -9.82 2.64 -5.25
N PRO A 395 -10.02 1.40 -5.70
CA PRO A 395 -10.12 0.26 -4.78
C PRO A 395 -8.81 0.04 -4.01
N SER A 396 -8.87 -0.52 -2.80
CA SER A 396 -7.73 -0.96 -1.97
C SER A 396 -7.38 -2.44 -2.22
N THR A 397 -7.54 -2.88 -3.46
CA THR A 397 -7.18 -4.23 -3.95
C THR A 397 -5.66 -4.37 -4.08
N ALA A 398 -5.17 -5.56 -4.44
CA ALA A 398 -3.75 -5.76 -4.75
C ALA A 398 -3.26 -4.80 -5.84
N ASN A 399 -4.06 -4.56 -6.90
CA ASN A 399 -3.72 -3.62 -7.96
C ASN A 399 -3.85 -2.16 -7.52
N GLY A 400 -4.88 -1.82 -6.74
CA GLY A 400 -5.05 -0.45 -6.26
C GLY A 400 -3.96 -0.01 -5.27
N ARG A 401 -3.52 -0.93 -4.39
CA ARG A 401 -2.39 -0.72 -3.47
C ARG A 401 -1.04 -0.67 -4.19
N ASP A 402 -0.96 -1.17 -5.42
CA ASP A 402 0.23 -1.12 -6.27
C ASP A 402 0.26 0.18 -7.11
N LEU A 403 -0.88 0.55 -7.73
CA LEU A 403 -1.03 1.70 -8.63
C LEU A 403 -1.13 3.05 -7.89
N ALA A 404 -2.07 3.17 -6.94
CA ALA A 404 -2.42 4.46 -6.35
C ALA A 404 -1.24 5.18 -5.68
N PRO A 405 -0.37 4.50 -4.88
CA PRO A 405 0.74 5.19 -4.24
C PRO A 405 1.80 5.61 -5.25
N ARG A 406 1.97 4.85 -6.35
CA ARG A 406 2.87 5.21 -7.45
C ARG A 406 2.42 6.50 -8.14
N VAL A 407 1.12 6.61 -8.43
CA VAL A 407 0.52 7.84 -8.99
C VAL A 407 0.63 9.02 -8.02
N ALA A 408 0.34 8.80 -6.74
CA ALA A 408 0.44 9.84 -5.72
C ALA A 408 1.88 10.37 -5.55
N ALA A 409 2.88 9.49 -5.61
CA ALA A 409 4.29 9.89 -5.62
C ALA A 409 4.66 10.72 -6.86
N ARG A 410 4.26 10.27 -8.06
CA ARG A 410 4.51 10.99 -9.31
C ARG A 410 3.92 12.39 -9.32
N LEU A 411 2.71 12.54 -8.80
CA LEU A 411 2.00 13.82 -8.73
C LEU A 411 2.35 14.64 -7.50
N ASN A 412 3.12 14.07 -6.57
CA ASN A 412 3.51 14.70 -5.33
C ASN A 412 2.30 15.11 -4.46
N ILE A 413 1.28 14.26 -4.39
CA ILE A 413 0.01 14.48 -3.68
C ILE A 413 -0.26 13.42 -2.61
N GLY A 414 -1.13 13.76 -1.66
CA GLY A 414 -1.49 12.90 -0.53
C GLY A 414 -2.45 11.79 -0.92
N LEU A 415 -2.22 10.60 -0.35
CA LEU A 415 -3.03 9.41 -0.54
C LEU A 415 -3.40 8.77 0.81
N THR A 416 -4.68 8.69 1.12
CA THR A 416 -5.14 7.93 2.29
C THR A 416 -5.37 6.47 1.91
N GLY A 417 -4.69 5.58 2.61
CA GLY A 417 -4.69 4.14 2.33
C GLY A 417 -5.73 3.39 3.14
N ASP A 418 -6.38 2.43 2.50
CA ASP A 418 -7.33 1.50 3.13
C ASP A 418 -8.50 2.16 3.86
N VAL A 419 -9.11 3.14 3.21
CA VAL A 419 -10.23 3.93 3.71
C VAL A 419 -11.48 3.06 3.84
N ILE A 420 -12.21 3.22 4.95
CA ILE A 420 -13.49 2.54 5.20
C ILE A 420 -14.69 3.50 5.18
N GLY A 421 -14.46 4.80 5.04
CA GLY A 421 -15.54 5.78 4.97
C GLY A 421 -15.05 7.09 4.38
N LEU A 422 -15.92 7.74 3.63
CA LEU A 422 -15.61 9.01 2.95
C LEU A 422 -16.73 9.98 3.23
N ASN A 423 -16.45 11.19 3.71
CA ASN A 423 -17.48 12.20 3.98
C ASN A 423 -17.06 13.58 3.45
N ILE A 424 -18.01 14.49 3.29
CA ILE A 424 -17.75 15.91 3.11
C ILE A 424 -18.01 16.63 4.43
N ASP A 425 -17.05 17.41 4.90
CA ASP A 425 -17.25 18.24 6.09
C ASP A 425 -18.00 19.55 5.79
N ALA A 426 -18.29 20.33 6.83
CA ALA A 426 -18.95 21.63 6.70
C ALA A 426 -18.15 22.67 5.87
N GLN A 427 -16.88 22.38 5.57
CA GLN A 427 -16.00 23.21 4.76
C GLN A 427 -15.88 22.72 3.31
N GLY A 428 -16.59 21.65 2.93
CA GLY A 428 -16.55 21.10 1.58
C GLY A 428 -15.31 20.23 1.29
N ARG A 429 -14.62 19.73 2.31
CA ARG A 429 -13.39 18.91 2.16
C ARG A 429 -13.70 17.42 2.28
N LEU A 430 -12.93 16.60 1.57
CA LEU A 430 -13.04 15.15 1.65
C LEU A 430 -12.36 14.60 2.92
N VAL A 431 -13.16 14.12 3.86
CA VAL A 431 -12.74 13.42 5.07
C VAL A 431 -12.64 11.92 4.78
N GLN A 432 -11.49 11.34 5.05
CA GLN A 432 -11.18 9.94 4.74
C GLN A 432 -11.00 9.16 6.05
N LEU A 433 -11.96 8.32 6.40
CA LEU A 433 -11.95 7.51 7.63
C LEU A 433 -11.03 6.30 7.43
N LYS A 434 -9.91 6.31 8.14
CA LYS A 434 -8.88 5.28 8.03
C LYS A 434 -8.79 4.45 9.31
N PRO A 435 -8.96 3.13 9.26
CA PRO A 435 -8.64 2.26 10.38
C PRO A 435 -7.12 2.13 10.57
N ALA A 436 -6.73 1.91 11.82
CA ALA A 436 -5.36 1.61 12.23
C ALA A 436 -5.36 0.58 13.37
N PHE A 437 -4.20 -0.04 13.62
CA PHE A 437 -3.99 -0.98 14.73
C PHE A 437 -5.01 -2.12 14.77
N GLY A 438 -5.17 -2.84 13.64
CA GLY A 438 -6.10 -3.96 13.55
C GLY A 438 -7.59 -3.56 13.61
N GLY A 439 -7.90 -2.30 13.27
CA GLY A 439 -9.27 -1.78 13.22
C GLY A 439 -9.82 -1.25 14.55
N ASN A 440 -9.02 -1.24 15.62
CA ASN A 440 -9.45 -0.74 16.93
C ASN A 440 -9.51 0.81 16.98
N ILE A 441 -8.94 1.48 15.99
CA ILE A 441 -8.88 2.93 15.91
C ILE A 441 -9.28 3.34 14.50
N VAL A 442 -10.09 4.38 14.40
CA VAL A 442 -10.35 5.06 13.13
C VAL A 442 -9.99 6.53 13.28
N ALA A 443 -9.26 7.02 12.28
CA ALA A 443 -8.81 8.39 12.23
C ALA A 443 -9.42 9.08 11.00
N PRO A 444 -10.08 10.24 11.15
CA PRO A 444 -10.33 11.13 10.03
C PRO A 444 -9.00 11.70 9.49
N ILE A 445 -8.75 11.43 8.21
CA ILE A 445 -7.59 11.92 7.48
C ILE A 445 -8.03 12.97 6.45
N LEU A 446 -7.24 14.03 6.35
CA LEU A 446 -7.43 15.12 5.39
C LEU A 446 -6.19 15.29 4.52
N SER A 447 -6.41 15.82 3.31
CA SER A 447 -5.36 16.09 2.33
C SER A 447 -5.03 17.58 2.26
N LYS A 448 -3.74 17.92 2.30
CA LYS A 448 -3.20 19.29 2.10
C LYS A 448 -3.10 19.62 0.61
N THR A 449 -3.06 18.61 -0.24
CA THR A 449 -2.94 18.70 -1.70
C THR A 449 -4.28 18.41 -2.37
N ALA A 450 -4.43 18.87 -3.62
CA ALA A 450 -5.55 18.56 -4.48
C ALA A 450 -5.05 17.86 -5.77
N PRO A 451 -5.76 16.85 -6.31
CA PRO A 451 -6.93 16.20 -5.71
C PRO A 451 -6.62 15.49 -4.39
N ALA A 452 -7.65 15.28 -3.57
CA ALA A 452 -7.57 14.30 -2.52
C ALA A 452 -7.60 12.89 -3.14
N MET A 453 -6.64 12.02 -2.82
CA MET A 453 -6.65 10.64 -3.29
C MET A 453 -6.91 9.66 -2.14
N ALA A 454 -7.73 8.65 -2.40
CA ALA A 454 -7.98 7.57 -1.44
C ALA A 454 -8.05 6.21 -2.14
N THR A 455 -7.54 5.17 -1.46
CA THR A 455 -7.90 3.77 -1.78
C THR A 455 -8.94 3.26 -0.79
N ILE A 456 -10.03 2.67 -1.26
CA ILE A 456 -11.18 2.25 -0.45
C ILE A 456 -11.21 0.73 -0.32
N ARG A 457 -11.37 0.22 0.90
CA ARG A 457 -11.48 -1.23 1.15
C ARG A 457 -12.69 -1.81 0.39
N PRO A 458 -12.54 -2.92 -0.34
CA PRO A 458 -13.68 -3.57 -0.99
C PRO A 458 -14.72 -4.10 0.02
N GLY A 459 -16.01 -4.02 -0.33
CA GLY A 459 -17.09 -4.66 0.41
C GLY A 459 -17.57 -3.92 1.66
N ILE A 460 -17.18 -2.66 1.85
CA ILE A 460 -17.65 -1.84 2.98
C ILE A 460 -18.71 -0.83 2.53
N LEU A 461 -18.64 -0.38 1.27
CA LEU A 461 -19.55 0.65 0.78
C LEU A 461 -20.76 0.01 0.09
N THR A 462 -21.87 0.74 0.03
CA THR A 462 -23.07 0.26 -0.67
C THR A 462 -22.92 0.49 -2.18
N PRO A 463 -23.07 -0.56 -3.02
CA PRO A 463 -23.08 -0.41 -4.48
C PRO A 463 -24.17 0.55 -4.96
N ALA A 464 -23.86 1.34 -5.99
CA ALA A 464 -24.88 2.08 -6.72
C ALA A 464 -25.94 1.12 -7.29
N ARG A 465 -27.22 1.51 -7.23
CA ARG A 465 -28.27 0.81 -7.99
C ARG A 465 -28.17 1.21 -9.46
N ALA A 466 -28.07 0.22 -10.34
CA ALA A 466 -27.98 0.48 -11.77
C ALA A 466 -29.27 1.13 -12.33
N ASP A 467 -29.10 2.19 -13.10
CA ASP A 467 -30.13 2.83 -13.92
C ASP A 467 -29.72 2.76 -15.41
N ALA A 468 -30.32 1.83 -16.15
CA ALA A 468 -30.04 1.62 -17.56
C ALA A 468 -30.41 2.83 -18.47
N GLY A 469 -31.22 3.76 -17.97
CA GLY A 469 -31.57 4.99 -18.67
C GLY A 469 -30.47 6.05 -18.64
N ARG A 470 -29.53 5.96 -17.69
CA ARG A 470 -28.46 6.95 -17.52
C ARG A 470 -27.49 6.93 -18.70
N ARG A 471 -27.01 8.10 -19.08
CA ARG A 471 -26.02 8.33 -20.14
C ARG A 471 -24.91 9.18 -19.57
N ALA A 472 -23.70 8.96 -20.07
CA ALA A 472 -22.52 9.71 -19.69
C ALA A 472 -21.83 10.28 -20.93
N GLU A 473 -21.15 11.41 -20.77
CA GLU A 473 -20.25 11.94 -21.78
C GLU A 473 -18.99 11.05 -21.84
N ILE A 474 -18.62 10.58 -23.04
CA ILE A 474 -17.42 9.78 -23.23
C ILE A 474 -16.28 10.69 -23.67
N ILE A 475 -15.16 10.64 -22.96
CA ILE A 475 -13.97 11.46 -23.21
C ILE A 475 -12.79 10.53 -23.45
N ALA A 476 -12.24 10.54 -24.66
CA ALA A 476 -11.04 9.75 -24.97
C ALA A 476 -9.80 10.38 -24.33
N LEU A 477 -8.99 9.57 -23.66
CA LEU A 477 -7.68 9.95 -23.13
C LEU A 477 -6.57 9.44 -24.06
N PRO A 478 -5.51 10.24 -24.29
CA PRO A 478 -4.38 9.79 -25.08
C PRO A 478 -3.59 8.70 -24.35
N VAL A 479 -3.26 7.62 -25.05
CA VAL A 479 -2.37 6.56 -24.56
C VAL A 479 -1.05 6.62 -25.35
N ASN A 480 -0.10 7.38 -24.83
CA ASN A 480 1.14 7.69 -25.55
C ASN A 480 2.26 6.67 -25.32
N ASP A 481 2.31 6.06 -24.14
CA ASP A 481 3.40 5.15 -23.75
C ASP A 481 2.86 3.98 -22.91
N VAL A 482 2.90 2.79 -23.49
CA VAL A 482 2.50 1.51 -22.87
C VAL A 482 3.69 0.65 -22.44
N SER A 483 4.91 1.17 -22.47
CA SER A 483 6.12 0.44 -22.09
C SER A 483 6.08 -0.05 -20.63
N SER A 484 6.62 -1.24 -20.37
CA SER A 484 6.89 -1.66 -19.01
C SER A 484 8.17 -2.50 -18.94
N ARG A 485 8.88 -2.32 -17.84
CA ARG A 485 10.02 -3.15 -17.41
C ARG A 485 9.58 -4.45 -16.75
N MET A 486 8.28 -4.61 -16.48
CA MET A 486 7.68 -5.88 -16.06
C MET A 486 6.88 -6.48 -17.21
N GLN A 487 6.93 -7.80 -17.35
CA GLN A 487 6.23 -8.54 -18.39
C GLN A 487 5.44 -9.70 -17.80
N TRP A 488 4.34 -10.06 -18.45
CA TRP A 488 3.61 -11.26 -18.09
C TRP A 488 4.39 -12.51 -18.51
N GLN A 489 4.34 -13.54 -17.66
CA GLN A 489 4.76 -14.88 -18.02
C GLN A 489 3.83 -15.51 -19.07
#